data_AF-A0A016QSD2-F1
#
_entry.id   AF-A0A016QSD2-F1
#
_cell.length_a   1.000
_cell.length_b   1.000
_cell.length_c   1.000
_cell.angle_alpha   90.00
_cell.angle_beta   90.00
_cell.angle_gamma   90.00
#
_symmetry.space_group_name_H-M   'P 1'
#
loop_
_entity.id
_entity.type
_entity.pdbx_description
1 polymer ?
#
loop_
_entity_poly.entity_id
_entity_poly.type
_entity_poly.pdbx_seq_one_letter_code
_entity_poly.pdbx_strand_id
1 'polypeptide(L)'
;MLLLTAAAALLGSVGAAAPTSISYRTFHYTCDGGRKIDVSYVNYGKNGPLFAVLNWRGQQYGLSQAISASGARYASLYGPTTADGGLEWWEHQGQADLKTFVGTDTRDTRALLTNCKPRR
;
A
#
# COMPACT_ATOMS: atom_id res chain seq x y z
N MET A 1 -7.92 -66.79 16.69
CA MET A 1 -8.66 -65.51 16.58
C MET A 1 -7.64 -64.38 16.59
N LEU A 2 -7.24 -63.89 15.41
CA LEU A 2 -6.53 -62.61 15.27
C LEU A 2 -7.56 -61.60 14.74
N LEU A 3 -7.99 -60.67 15.58
CA LEU A 3 -8.84 -59.55 15.18
C LEU A 3 -7.92 -58.43 14.67
N LEU A 4 -8.02 -58.15 13.37
CA LEU A 4 -7.48 -56.95 12.74
C LEU A 4 -8.19 -55.72 13.32
N THR A 5 -7.46 -54.82 13.97
CA THR A 5 -7.95 -53.47 14.23
C THR A 5 -7.48 -52.55 13.10
N ALA A 6 -8.44 -52.15 12.26
CA ALA A 6 -8.24 -51.20 11.17
C ALA A 6 -7.90 -49.81 11.73
N ALA A 7 -6.74 -49.27 11.35
CA ALA A 7 -6.41 -47.86 11.56
C ALA A 7 -7.18 -47.02 10.52
N ALA A 8 -8.22 -46.31 10.97
CA ALA A 8 -8.91 -45.33 10.14
C ALA A 8 -7.98 -44.12 9.91
N ALA A 9 -7.43 -44.01 8.70
CA ALA A 9 -6.71 -42.83 8.28
C ALA A 9 -7.67 -41.63 8.23
N LEU A 10 -7.49 -40.69 9.15
CA LEU A 10 -8.09 -39.35 9.10
C LEU A 10 -7.52 -38.63 7.87
N LEU A 11 -8.13 -38.81 6.71
CA LEU A 11 -7.92 -37.95 5.55
C LEU A 11 -8.56 -36.60 5.86
N GLY A 12 -7.82 -35.74 6.56
CA GLY A 12 -8.19 -34.34 6.69
C GLY A 12 -8.31 -33.74 5.30
N SER A 13 -9.49 -33.24 4.95
CA SER A 13 -9.70 -32.45 3.74
C SER A 13 -8.83 -31.21 3.83
N VAL A 14 -7.70 -31.22 3.11
CA VAL A 14 -6.90 -30.03 2.88
C VAL A 14 -7.73 -29.11 2.00
N GLY A 15 -8.56 -28.28 2.61
CA GLY A 15 -9.28 -27.23 1.90
C GLY A 15 -8.26 -26.26 1.31
N ALA A 16 -8.14 -26.22 -0.01
CA ALA A 16 -7.35 -25.19 -0.68
C ALA A 16 -7.89 -23.81 -0.28
N ALA A 17 -7.01 -22.90 0.13
CA ALA A 17 -7.40 -21.53 0.41
C ALA A 17 -8.06 -20.94 -0.84
N ALA A 18 -9.27 -20.37 -0.67
CA ALA A 18 -9.94 -19.70 -1.77
C ALA A 18 -9.06 -18.55 -2.30
N PRO A 19 -9.03 -18.31 -3.62
CA PRO A 19 -8.24 -17.23 -4.19
C PRO A 19 -8.68 -15.89 -3.58
N THR A 20 -7.70 -15.07 -3.18
CA THR A 20 -8.02 -13.74 -2.64
C THR A 20 -8.44 -12.82 -3.79
N SER A 21 -9.59 -12.16 -3.65
CA SER A 21 -10.03 -11.15 -4.61
C SER A 21 -9.19 -9.88 -4.45
N ILE A 22 -8.60 -9.38 -5.54
CA ILE A 22 -7.88 -8.11 -5.55
C ILE A 22 -8.68 -7.13 -6.40
N SER A 23 -8.91 -5.93 -5.87
CA SER A 23 -9.52 -4.84 -6.62
C SER A 23 -8.68 -3.59 -6.46
N TYR A 24 -8.72 -2.71 -7.45
CA TYR A 24 -7.99 -1.44 -7.37
C TYR A 24 -8.74 -0.32 -8.09
N ARG A 25 -8.45 0.90 -7.65
CA ARG A 25 -8.87 2.12 -8.36
C ARG A 25 -7.70 3.09 -8.48
N THR A 26 -7.44 3.53 -9.70
CA THR A 26 -6.37 4.50 -10.00
C THR A 26 -6.93 5.92 -9.97
N PHE A 27 -6.18 6.81 -9.33
CA PHE A 27 -6.41 8.24 -9.34
C PHE A 27 -5.20 8.95 -9.91
N HIS A 28 -5.50 10.04 -10.60
CA HIS A 28 -4.57 10.80 -11.41
C HIS A 28 -4.41 12.17 -10.76
N TYR A 29 -3.23 12.52 -10.22
CA TYR A 29 -3.06 13.77 -9.46
C TYR A 29 -2.18 14.78 -10.19
N THR A 30 -2.52 16.06 -10.02
CA THR A 30 -1.63 17.19 -10.36
C THR A 30 -1.27 17.93 -9.09
N CYS A 31 0.01 18.15 -8.89
CA CYS A 31 0.61 18.79 -7.71
C CYS A 31 1.16 20.17 -8.07
N ASP A 32 1.70 20.87 -7.07
CA ASP A 32 2.39 22.14 -7.29
C ASP A 32 3.48 22.03 -8.38
N GLY A 33 3.63 23.11 -9.14
CA GLY A 33 4.55 23.15 -10.29
C GLY A 33 4.10 22.28 -11.47
N GLY A 34 2.82 21.86 -11.53
CA GLY A 34 2.27 21.07 -12.64
C GLY A 34 2.77 19.61 -12.68
N ARG A 35 3.42 19.17 -11.60
CA ARG A 35 3.97 17.81 -11.49
C ARG A 35 2.84 16.80 -11.36
N LYS A 36 3.04 15.60 -11.90
CA LYS A 36 2.02 14.55 -11.96
C LYS A 36 2.47 13.30 -11.21
N ILE A 37 1.51 12.64 -10.59
CA ILE A 37 1.64 11.32 -9.97
C ILE A 37 0.32 10.59 -10.14
N ASP A 38 0.38 9.29 -10.38
CA ASP A 38 -0.81 8.44 -10.37
C ASP A 38 -0.72 7.49 -9.17
N VAL A 39 -1.86 7.22 -8.53
CA VAL A 39 -1.94 6.40 -7.32
C VAL A 39 -3.04 5.37 -7.49
N SER A 40 -2.69 4.09 -7.39
CA SER A 40 -3.65 3.00 -7.35
C SER A 40 -3.89 2.57 -5.91
N TYR A 41 -5.13 2.70 -5.44
CA TYR A 41 -5.57 2.16 -4.15
C TYR A 41 -6.02 0.72 -4.34
N VAL A 42 -5.30 -0.23 -3.73
CA VAL A 42 -5.44 -1.67 -3.95
C VAL A 42 -6.00 -2.33 -2.69
N ASN A 43 -7.20 -2.91 -2.80
CA ASN A 43 -7.81 -3.71 -1.73
C ASN A 43 -7.48 -5.18 -1.91
N TYR A 44 -6.93 -5.81 -0.87
CA TYR A 44 -6.65 -7.24 -0.83
C TYR A 44 -7.76 -8.00 -0.10
N GLY A 45 -8.81 -8.40 -0.82
CA GLY A 45 -10.01 -9.02 -0.25
C GLY A 45 -11.00 -8.00 0.33
N LYS A 46 -12.21 -8.46 0.67
CA LYS A 46 -13.32 -7.58 1.13
C LYS A 46 -13.00 -6.80 2.42
N ASN A 47 -12.23 -7.40 3.32
CA ASN A 47 -11.87 -6.84 4.63
C ASN A 47 -10.35 -6.88 4.89
N GLY A 48 -9.54 -7.04 3.85
CA GLY A 48 -8.10 -7.13 4.02
C GLY A 48 -7.40 -5.78 3.87
N PRO A 49 -6.06 -5.79 3.82
CA PRO A 49 -5.29 -4.56 3.81
C PRO A 49 -5.54 -3.73 2.55
N LEU A 50 -5.50 -2.41 2.74
CA LEU A 50 -5.50 -1.42 1.69
C LEU A 50 -4.08 -0.90 1.48
N PHE A 51 -3.64 -0.88 0.23
CA PHE A 51 -2.34 -0.35 -0.17
C PHE A 51 -2.51 0.83 -1.11
N ALA A 52 -1.50 1.71 -1.12
CA ALA A 52 -1.33 2.71 -2.16
C ALA A 52 -0.13 2.32 -3.02
N VAL A 53 -0.33 2.18 -4.33
CA VAL A 53 0.75 1.98 -5.29
C VAL A 53 0.95 3.29 -6.05
N LEU A 54 2.04 3.98 -5.77
CA LEU A 54 2.42 5.22 -6.43
C LEU A 54 3.09 4.87 -7.76
N ASN A 55 2.66 5.49 -8.87
CA ASN A 55 3.45 5.58 -10.09
C ASN A 55 4.05 6.98 -10.17
N TRP A 56 5.31 7.09 -9.76
CA TRP A 56 6.03 8.36 -9.69
C TRP A 56 7.32 8.28 -10.49
N ARG A 57 7.49 9.20 -11.45
CA ARG A 57 8.65 9.23 -12.37
C ARG A 57 8.85 7.90 -13.12
N GLY A 58 7.76 7.20 -13.46
CA GLY A 58 7.79 5.93 -14.19
C GLY A 58 8.24 4.74 -13.34
N GLN A 59 8.30 4.88 -12.02
CA GLN A 59 8.61 3.80 -11.08
C GLN A 59 7.43 3.58 -10.14
N GLN A 60 7.23 2.33 -9.75
CA GLN A 60 6.15 1.93 -8.85
C GLN A 60 6.66 1.77 -7.42
N TYR A 61 5.95 2.34 -6.46
CA TYR A 61 6.23 2.23 -5.04
C TYR A 61 4.98 1.75 -4.32
N GLY A 62 5.04 0.56 -3.72
CA GLY A 62 3.98 0.03 -2.86
C GLY A 62 4.12 0.55 -1.44
N LEU A 63 3.07 1.16 -0.91
CA LEU A 63 2.97 1.70 0.43
C LEU A 63 1.83 1.00 1.18
N SER A 64 2.10 0.61 2.42
CA SER A 64 1.08 0.09 3.34
C SER A 64 0.39 1.23 4.07
N GLN A 65 -0.87 1.03 4.45
CA GLN A 65 -1.58 2.00 5.28
C GLN A 65 -0.87 2.17 6.64
N ALA A 66 -0.70 3.41 7.06
CA ALA A 66 -0.04 3.80 8.30
C ALA A 66 -1.00 4.58 9.20
N ILE A 67 -0.76 4.51 10.51
CA ILE A 67 -1.54 5.26 11.50
C ILE A 67 -1.32 6.77 11.27
N SER A 68 -2.42 7.52 11.32
CA SER A 68 -2.42 8.98 11.23
C SER A 68 -3.45 9.60 12.15
N ALA A 69 -3.21 10.85 12.56
CA ALA A 69 -4.17 11.60 13.36
C ALA A 69 -5.41 12.01 12.55
N SER A 70 -5.25 12.20 11.24
CA SER A 70 -6.35 12.51 10.32
C SER A 70 -5.97 12.16 8.89
N GLY A 71 -6.99 11.94 8.06
CA GLY A 71 -6.80 11.60 6.65
C GLY A 71 -6.33 10.16 6.44
N ALA A 72 -5.82 9.88 5.24
CA ALA A 72 -5.30 8.57 4.86
C ALA A 72 -3.80 8.68 4.63
N ARG A 73 -3.02 7.97 5.45
CA ARG A 73 -1.56 7.94 5.37
C ARG A 73 -1.10 6.56 4.95
N TYR A 74 -0.13 6.53 4.05
CA TYR A 74 0.51 5.33 3.55
C TYR A 74 2.03 5.52 3.61
N ALA A 75 2.76 4.47 3.97
CA ALA A 75 4.20 4.52 4.13
C ALA A 75 4.90 3.29 3.53
N SER A 76 6.13 3.47 3.10
CA SER A 76 7.04 2.39 2.71
C SER A 76 8.44 2.74 3.16
N LEU A 77 9.22 1.74 3.62
CA LEU A 77 10.66 1.93 3.85
C LEU A 77 11.47 1.85 2.54
N TYR A 78 10.83 1.41 1.45
CA TYR A 78 11.41 1.41 0.11
C TYR A 78 11.09 2.72 -0.61
N GLY A 79 12.11 3.40 -1.11
CA GLY A 79 12.00 4.66 -1.84
C GLY A 79 12.97 4.75 -3.02
N PRO A 80 12.90 5.82 -3.83
CA PRO A 80 13.84 6.05 -4.91
C PRO A 80 15.25 6.22 -4.36
N THR A 81 16.27 5.79 -5.10
CA THR A 81 17.69 5.98 -4.73
C THR A 81 18.11 7.45 -4.59
N THR A 82 17.32 8.38 -5.15
CA THR A 82 17.52 9.83 -5.02
C THR A 82 16.89 10.43 -3.76
N ALA A 83 16.16 9.61 -3.00
CA ALA A 83 15.63 9.93 -1.70
C ALA A 83 16.36 9.05 -0.68
N ASP A 84 16.94 9.64 0.35
CA ASP A 84 17.77 8.94 1.33
C ASP A 84 16.96 8.00 2.25
N GLY A 85 15.66 7.82 2.01
CA GLY A 85 14.76 7.08 2.87
C GLY A 85 13.49 6.59 2.17
N GLY A 86 12.63 6.00 2.97
CA GLY A 86 11.31 5.52 2.55
C GLY A 86 10.35 6.65 2.16
N LEU A 87 9.19 6.28 1.63
CA LEU A 87 8.18 7.21 1.16
C LEU A 87 6.98 7.29 2.10
N GLU A 88 6.36 8.47 2.14
CA GLU A 88 5.06 8.72 2.74
C GLU A 88 4.14 9.36 1.69
N TRP A 89 2.95 8.79 1.51
CA TRP A 89 1.84 9.40 0.81
C TRP A 89 0.74 9.72 1.81
N TRP A 90 0.37 10.98 1.96
CA TRP A 90 -0.64 11.39 2.93
C TRP A 90 -1.70 12.29 2.30
N GLU A 91 -2.93 11.79 2.26
CA GLU A 91 -4.12 12.52 1.86
C GLU A 91 -4.78 13.19 3.07
N HIS A 92 -5.08 14.49 2.96
CA HIS A 92 -5.76 15.28 3.97
C HIS A 92 -6.59 16.38 3.30
N GLN A 93 -7.86 16.54 3.69
CA GLN A 93 -8.75 17.62 3.22
C GLN A 93 -8.86 17.77 1.68
N GLY A 94 -8.89 16.67 0.95
CA GLY A 94 -9.10 16.67 -0.52
C GLY A 94 -7.84 16.96 -1.35
N GLN A 95 -6.67 17.01 -0.70
CA GLN A 95 -5.36 17.08 -1.34
C GLN A 95 -4.42 16.05 -0.72
N ALA A 96 -3.25 15.87 -1.32
CA ALA A 96 -2.26 14.92 -0.86
C ALA A 96 -0.83 15.42 -1.05
N ASP A 97 0.09 14.91 -0.25
CA ASP A 97 1.52 15.17 -0.37
C ASP A 97 2.29 13.85 -0.50
N LEU A 98 3.37 13.86 -1.28
CA LEU A 98 4.38 12.81 -1.29
C LEU A 98 5.62 13.33 -0.58
N LYS A 99 6.11 12.60 0.42
CA LYS A 99 7.32 12.93 1.18
C LYS A 99 8.28 11.75 1.23
N THR A 100 9.54 12.04 1.52
CA THR A 100 10.54 11.03 1.92
C THR A 100 10.82 11.15 3.40
N PHE A 101 11.06 10.03 4.07
CA PHE A 101 11.62 10.02 5.41
C PHE A 101 13.05 10.54 5.40
N VAL A 102 13.45 11.18 6.50
CA VAL A 102 14.81 11.70 6.69
C VAL A 102 15.55 10.78 7.67
N GLY A 103 16.67 10.21 7.23
CA GLY A 103 17.42 9.24 8.01
C GLY A 103 16.57 8.02 8.38
N THR A 104 16.57 7.65 9.66
CA THR A 104 15.85 6.47 10.17
C THR A 104 14.55 6.81 10.91
N ASP A 105 14.22 8.09 11.09
CA ASP A 105 13.01 8.52 11.79
C ASP A 105 11.84 8.70 10.81
N THR A 106 10.82 7.84 10.89
CA THR A 106 9.63 7.90 10.03
C THR A 106 8.63 8.99 10.42
N ARG A 107 8.96 9.81 11.42
CA ARG A 107 8.23 11.03 11.78
C ARG A 107 8.84 12.28 11.15
N ASP A 108 10.12 12.23 10.81
CA ASP A 108 10.80 13.32 10.12
C ASP A 108 10.70 13.11 8.61
N THR A 109 10.23 14.14 7.91
CA THR A 109 9.90 14.04 6.50
C THR A 109 10.31 15.28 5.71
N ARG A 110 10.73 15.05 4.47
CA ARG A 110 10.98 16.11 3.48
C ARG A 110 10.02 15.97 2.32
N ALA A 111 9.40 17.07 1.92
CA ALA A 111 8.44 17.07 0.81
C ALA A 111 9.12 16.76 -0.55
N LEU A 112 8.45 15.91 -1.33
CA LEU A 112 8.81 15.59 -2.72
C LEU A 112 7.76 16.12 -3.69
N LEU A 113 6.47 16.04 -3.35
CA LEU A 113 5.33 16.66 -4.04
C LEU A 113 4.38 17.24 -3.00
N THR A 114 3.83 18.42 -3.28
CA THR A 114 2.87 19.09 -2.39
C THR A 114 1.58 19.42 -3.12
N ASN A 115 0.48 19.50 -2.37
CA ASN A 115 -0.82 20.00 -2.84
C ASN A 115 -1.31 19.24 -4.09
N CYS A 116 -1.13 17.92 -4.10
CA CYS A 116 -1.60 17.05 -5.16
C CYS A 116 -3.12 16.92 -5.10
N LYS A 117 -3.81 17.29 -6.18
CA LYS A 117 -5.27 17.19 -6.31
C LYS A 117 -5.65 16.21 -7.42
N PRO A 118 -6.70 15.38 -7.21
CA PRO A 118 -7.21 14.52 -8.27
C PRO A 118 -7.62 15.36 -9.49
N ARG A 119 -7.18 14.94 -10.67
CA ARG A 119 -7.69 15.40 -11.96
C ARG A 119 -9.11 14.86 -12.12
N ARG A 120 -10.04 15.74 -12.45
CA ARG A 120 -11.39 15.34 -12.87
C ARG A 120 -11.37 14.69 -14.23
#